data_AF-A0AAW8JHF2-F1
#
_entry.id   AF-A0AAW8JHF2-F1
#
_cell.length_a   1.000
_cell.length_b   1.000
_cell.length_c   1.000
_cell.angle_alpha   90.00
_cell.angle_beta   90.00
_cell.angle_gamma   90.00
#
_symmetry.space_group_name_H-M   'P 1'
#
loop_
_entity.id
_entity.type
_entity.pdbx_description
1 polymer ?
#
loop_
_entity_poly.entity_id
_entity_poly.type
_entity_poly.pdbx_seq_one_letter_code
_entity_poly.pdbx_strand_id
1 'polypeptide(L)'
;MILLTSNAEQIFWLGRYLTRVQYLCAAFPFVDDDRALQYSKAFALPAYNVESLNTLIINPESFISFHQQFQLIRNNILDLRGVLDKQSFASLQAQMKILVPNFTYICEVVETCHEVFQSEQEDIFVFYSLGVCVENLDHALRLGESSLHIFKEMQWLIDCLQQKGWSALNKPWQLLKTDFNQASFHQFCDQIQYLFEVDV
;
A
#
# COMPACT_ATOMS: atom_id res chain seq x y z
N MET A 1 -5.25 7.45 -22.16
CA MET A 1 -6.45 6.72 -21.69
C MET A 1 -7.10 7.61 -20.64
N ILE A 2 -8.41 7.77 -20.60
CA ILE A 2 -9.06 8.43 -19.46
C ILE A 2 -9.21 7.38 -18.38
N LEU A 3 -8.50 7.52 -17.27
CA LEU A 3 -8.60 6.60 -16.13
C LEU A 3 -9.88 6.91 -15.35
N LEU A 4 -10.78 5.92 -15.24
CA LEU A 4 -11.98 6.06 -14.42
C LEU A 4 -11.60 6.15 -12.94
N THR A 5 -12.33 6.94 -12.16
CA THR A 5 -12.08 7.15 -10.73
C THR A 5 -12.07 5.84 -9.94
N SER A 6 -12.97 4.91 -10.27
CA SER A 6 -12.99 3.57 -9.65
C SER A 6 -11.69 2.78 -9.89
N ASN A 7 -11.09 2.92 -11.07
CA ASN A 7 -9.82 2.26 -11.39
C ASN A 7 -8.65 2.94 -10.68
N ALA A 8 -8.68 4.28 -10.59
CA ALA A 8 -7.70 5.05 -9.82
C ALA A 8 -7.72 4.67 -8.32
N GLU A 9 -8.91 4.51 -7.74
CA GLU A 9 -9.09 4.03 -6.36
C GLU A 9 -8.54 2.62 -6.17
N GLN A 10 -8.84 1.69 -7.08
CA GLN A 10 -8.29 0.33 -7.04
C GLN A 10 -6.76 0.32 -7.14
N ILE A 11 -6.17 1.13 -8.03
CA ILE A 11 -4.72 1.26 -8.16
C ILE A 11 -4.10 1.84 -6.88
N PHE A 12 -4.74 2.84 -6.28
CA PHE A 12 -4.33 3.40 -4.99
C PHE A 12 -4.31 2.34 -3.89
N TRP A 13 -5.39 1.57 -3.72
CA TRP A 13 -5.44 0.49 -2.74
C TRP A 13 -4.42 -0.61 -3.00
N LEU A 14 -4.18 -0.95 -4.26
CA LEU A 14 -3.16 -1.92 -4.63
C LEU A 14 -1.75 -1.46 -4.24
N GLY A 15 -1.43 -0.18 -4.42
CA GLY A 15 -0.19 0.41 -3.91
C GLY A 15 -0.04 0.21 -2.40
N ARG A 16 -1.10 0.46 -1.63
CA ARG A 16 -1.11 0.21 -0.18
C ARG A 16 -0.89 -1.25 0.18
N TYR A 17 -1.61 -2.17 -0.47
CA TYR A 17 -1.50 -3.60 -0.17
C TYR A 17 -0.11 -4.15 -0.48
N LEU A 18 0.46 -3.79 -1.63
CA LEU A 18 1.81 -4.19 -2.01
C LEU A 18 2.85 -3.69 -1.01
N THR A 19 2.81 -2.41 -0.66
CA THR A 19 3.71 -1.81 0.32
C THR A 19 3.59 -2.49 1.70
N ARG A 20 2.36 -2.75 2.16
CA ARG A 20 2.14 -3.47 3.43
C ARG A 20 2.81 -4.84 3.45
N VAL A 21 2.66 -5.60 2.37
CA VAL A 21 3.30 -6.92 2.26
C VAL A 21 4.81 -6.78 2.12
N GLN A 22 5.32 -5.78 1.42
CA GLN A 22 6.75 -5.51 1.32
C GLN A 22 7.38 -5.27 2.70
N TYR A 23 6.74 -4.49 3.56
CA TYR A 23 7.18 -4.32 4.95
C TYR A 23 7.14 -5.64 5.73
N LEU A 24 6.09 -6.43 5.55
CA LEU A 24 5.97 -7.74 6.20
C LEU A 24 7.09 -8.68 5.73
N CYS A 25 7.44 -8.67 4.44
CA CYS A 25 8.56 -9.40 3.86
C CYS A 25 9.91 -8.98 4.45
N ALA A 26 10.11 -7.70 4.72
CA ALA A 26 11.34 -7.19 5.35
C ALA A 26 11.44 -7.53 6.85
N ALA A 27 10.30 -7.69 7.53
CA ALA A 27 10.24 -7.97 8.96
C ALA A 27 10.18 -9.46 9.31
N PHE A 28 9.61 -10.29 8.43
CA PHE A 28 9.38 -11.71 8.67
C PHE A 28 10.59 -12.58 8.29
N PRO A 29 10.96 -13.60 9.09
CA PRO A 29 10.39 -13.93 10.39
C PRO A 29 10.84 -12.97 11.49
N PHE A 30 9.95 -12.66 12.42
CA PHE A 30 10.33 -11.96 13.64
C PHE A 30 11.22 -12.88 14.49
N VAL A 31 12.25 -12.32 15.10
CA VAL A 31 13.23 -13.07 15.92
C VAL A 31 13.48 -12.44 17.29
N ASP A 32 12.83 -11.31 17.57
CA ASP A 32 12.97 -10.54 18.80
C ASP A 32 11.59 -10.21 19.38
N ASP A 33 11.36 -10.59 20.65
CA ASP A 33 10.06 -10.49 21.30
C ASP A 33 9.62 -9.04 21.52
N ASP A 34 10.55 -8.13 21.80
CA ASP A 34 10.23 -6.71 21.99
C ASP A 34 9.78 -6.08 20.67
N ARG A 35 10.47 -6.37 19.57
CA ARG A 35 10.05 -5.94 18.21
C ARG A 35 8.72 -6.56 17.81
N ALA A 36 8.51 -7.84 18.06
CA ALA A 36 7.24 -8.51 17.77
C ALA A 36 6.08 -7.89 18.56
N LEU A 37 6.30 -7.58 19.84
CA LEU A 37 5.31 -6.93 20.69
C LEU A 37 5.04 -5.48 20.25
N GLN A 38 6.07 -4.72 19.88
CA GLN A 38 5.93 -3.37 19.35
C GLN A 38 5.11 -3.37 18.06
N TYR A 39 5.45 -4.24 17.10
CA TYR A 39 4.72 -4.39 15.85
C TYR A 39 3.25 -4.77 16.11
N SER A 40 3.03 -5.77 16.97
CA SER A 40 1.68 -6.23 17.30
C SER A 40 0.83 -5.11 17.91
N LYS A 41 1.38 -4.30 18.82
CA LYS A 41 0.67 -3.15 19.40
C LYS A 41 0.38 -2.06 18.36
N ALA A 42 1.36 -1.73 17.53
CA ALA A 42 1.27 -0.69 16.50
C ALA A 42 0.14 -0.97 15.47
N PHE A 43 -0.09 -2.26 15.17
CA PHE A 43 -1.10 -2.72 14.22
C PHE A 43 -2.32 -3.38 14.88
N ALA A 44 -2.47 -3.26 16.21
CA ALA A 44 -3.57 -3.85 16.98
C ALA A 44 -3.79 -5.36 16.71
N LEU A 45 -2.70 -6.11 16.61
CA LEU A 45 -2.69 -7.55 16.34
C LEU A 45 -2.77 -8.36 17.64
N PRO A 46 -3.51 -9.49 17.66
CA PRO A 46 -3.61 -10.38 18.81
C PRO A 46 -2.38 -11.29 18.95
N ALA A 47 -1.19 -10.71 19.04
CA ALA A 47 0.08 -11.41 19.23
C ALA A 47 0.92 -10.74 20.32
N TYR A 48 1.70 -11.54 21.05
CA TYR A 48 2.34 -11.14 22.29
C TYR A 48 3.85 -11.42 22.34
N ASN A 49 4.37 -12.15 21.36
CA ASN A 49 5.77 -12.55 21.24
C ASN A 49 6.05 -13.01 19.80
N VAL A 50 7.30 -13.38 19.51
CA VAL A 50 7.76 -13.89 18.21
C VAL A 50 6.91 -15.07 17.73
N GLU A 51 6.66 -16.05 18.61
CA GLU A 51 5.93 -17.27 18.26
C GLU A 51 4.51 -16.94 17.79
N SER A 52 3.73 -16.25 18.62
CA SER A 52 2.34 -15.90 18.32
C SER A 52 2.21 -14.98 17.10
N LEU A 53 3.14 -14.03 16.91
CA LEU A 53 3.13 -13.14 15.74
C LEU A 53 3.47 -13.90 14.46
N ASN A 54 4.55 -14.69 14.46
CA ASN A 54 4.92 -15.48 13.29
C ASN A 54 3.82 -16.49 12.93
N THR A 55 3.19 -17.15 13.93
CA THR A 55 2.04 -18.03 13.71
C THR A 55 0.87 -17.27 13.08
N LEU A 56 0.56 -16.06 13.57
CA LEU A 56 -0.52 -15.23 13.01
C LEU A 56 -0.25 -14.83 11.55
N ILE A 57 1.01 -14.57 11.18
CA ILE A 57 1.41 -14.15 9.83
C ILE A 57 1.37 -15.31 8.82
N ILE A 58 1.65 -16.55 9.25
CA ILE A 58 1.61 -17.71 8.36
C ILE A 58 0.25 -18.42 8.35
N ASN A 59 -0.63 -18.12 9.31
CA ASN A 59 -1.96 -18.73 9.38
C ASN A 59 -2.84 -18.22 8.22
N PRO A 60 -3.26 -19.07 7.27
CA PRO A 60 -4.04 -18.64 6.10
C PRO A 60 -5.42 -18.08 6.44
N GLU A 61 -5.95 -18.31 7.65
CA GLU A 61 -7.23 -17.72 8.10
C GLU A 61 -7.06 -16.32 8.69
N SER A 62 -5.83 -15.92 9.02
CA SER A 62 -5.53 -14.60 9.57
C SER A 62 -5.53 -13.55 8.46
N PHE A 63 -6.25 -12.45 8.68
CA PHE A 63 -6.37 -11.36 7.71
C PHE A 63 -5.03 -10.70 7.36
N ILE A 64 -4.06 -10.70 8.27
CA ILE A 64 -2.71 -10.14 8.01
C ILE A 64 -1.78 -11.13 7.32
N SER A 65 -2.22 -12.39 7.15
CA SER A 65 -1.32 -13.42 6.67
C SER A 65 -0.86 -13.15 5.25
N PHE A 66 0.33 -13.65 4.93
CA PHE A 66 0.85 -13.62 3.57
C PHE A 66 -0.18 -14.18 2.56
N HIS A 67 -0.88 -15.25 2.93
CA HIS A 67 -1.92 -15.85 2.09
C HIS A 67 -3.07 -14.88 1.81
N GLN A 68 -3.69 -14.30 2.85
CA GLN A 68 -4.83 -13.40 2.68
C GLN A 68 -4.44 -12.12 1.94
N GLN A 69 -3.29 -11.53 2.28
CA GLN A 69 -2.78 -10.35 1.59
C GLN A 69 -2.50 -10.63 0.10
N PHE A 70 -1.93 -11.79 -0.22
CA PHE A 70 -1.70 -12.19 -1.61
C PHE A 70 -2.99 -12.36 -2.40
N GLN A 71 -4.06 -12.92 -1.80
CA GLN A 71 -5.36 -13.00 -2.47
C GLN A 71 -5.95 -11.62 -2.78
N LEU A 72 -5.83 -10.66 -1.85
CA LEU A 72 -6.27 -9.28 -2.07
C LEU A 72 -5.51 -8.64 -3.24
N ILE A 73 -4.18 -8.72 -3.24
CA ILE A 73 -3.31 -8.20 -4.32
C ILE A 73 -3.70 -8.84 -5.65
N ARG A 74 -3.82 -10.16 -5.68
CA ARG A 74 -4.18 -10.91 -6.89
C ARG A 74 -5.53 -10.48 -7.46
N ASN A 75 -6.56 -10.37 -6.63
CA ASN A 75 -7.90 -9.98 -7.09
C ASN A 75 -7.89 -8.56 -7.65
N ASN A 76 -7.24 -7.62 -6.97
CA ASN A 76 -7.09 -6.24 -7.45
C ASN A 76 -6.37 -6.18 -8.81
N ILE A 77 -5.28 -6.94 -8.99
CA ILE A 77 -4.56 -6.99 -10.27
C ILE A 77 -5.45 -7.56 -11.39
N LEU A 78 -6.26 -8.58 -11.10
CA LEU A 78 -7.17 -9.16 -12.08
C LEU A 78 -8.28 -8.18 -12.51
N ASP A 79 -8.76 -7.34 -11.58
CA ASP A 79 -9.79 -6.32 -11.84
C ASP A 79 -9.26 -5.16 -12.70
N LEU A 80 -7.95 -4.90 -12.67
CA LEU A 80 -7.28 -3.91 -13.51
C LEU A 80 -7.01 -4.39 -14.95
N ARG A 81 -7.61 -5.52 -15.36
CA ARG A 81 -7.53 -6.02 -16.73
C ARG A 81 -8.12 -5.00 -17.71
N GLY A 82 -7.30 -4.58 -18.67
CA GLY A 82 -7.70 -3.58 -19.66
C GLY A 82 -7.49 -2.14 -19.21
N VAL A 83 -7.04 -1.92 -17.97
CA VAL A 83 -6.52 -0.64 -17.47
C VAL A 83 -5.00 -0.59 -17.65
N LEU A 84 -4.30 -1.65 -17.23
CA LEU A 84 -2.84 -1.75 -17.37
C LEU A 84 -2.42 -1.96 -18.83
N ASP A 85 -1.16 -1.63 -19.13
CA ASP A 85 -0.55 -2.06 -20.39
C ASP A 85 -0.64 -3.59 -20.56
N LYS A 86 -0.83 -4.04 -21.80
CA LYS A 86 -1.01 -5.47 -22.10
C LYS A 86 0.18 -6.31 -21.66
N GLN A 87 1.39 -5.80 -21.82
CA GLN A 87 2.62 -6.48 -21.43
C GLN A 87 2.76 -6.53 -19.91
N SER A 88 2.48 -5.41 -19.23
CA SER A 88 2.49 -5.35 -17.77
C SER A 88 1.47 -6.29 -17.15
N PHE A 89 0.22 -6.27 -17.61
CA PHE A 89 -0.81 -7.20 -17.13
C PHE A 89 -0.42 -8.65 -17.37
N ALA A 90 0.12 -8.99 -18.55
CA ALA A 90 0.58 -10.35 -18.84
C ALA A 90 1.72 -10.80 -17.91
N SER A 91 2.66 -9.90 -17.60
CA SER A 91 3.75 -10.15 -16.65
C SER A 91 3.21 -10.43 -15.25
N LEU A 92 2.34 -9.55 -14.73
CA LEU A 92 1.73 -9.73 -13.41
C LEU A 92 0.87 -10.99 -13.34
N GLN A 93 0.05 -11.25 -14.36
CA GLN A 93 -0.78 -12.44 -14.41
C GLN A 93 0.04 -13.73 -14.38
N ALA A 94 1.23 -13.76 -14.97
CA ALA A 94 2.12 -14.92 -14.91
C ALA A 94 2.56 -15.23 -13.48
N GLN A 95 2.81 -14.20 -12.66
CA GLN A 95 3.16 -14.32 -11.24
C GLN A 95 1.98 -14.74 -10.36
N MET A 96 0.74 -14.45 -10.77
CA MET A 96 -0.45 -14.79 -9.99
C MET A 96 -0.98 -16.22 -10.22
N LYS A 97 -0.23 -17.08 -10.92
CA LYS A 97 -0.66 -18.45 -11.25
C LYS A 97 -0.59 -19.42 -10.06
N ILE A 98 0.28 -19.15 -9.09
CA ILE A 98 0.44 -20.01 -7.91
C ILE A 98 -0.70 -19.73 -6.94
N LEU A 99 -1.55 -20.73 -6.70
CA LEU A 99 -2.75 -20.56 -5.85
C LEU A 99 -2.44 -20.54 -4.35
N VAL A 100 -1.41 -21.29 -3.94
CA VAL A 100 -0.97 -21.40 -2.54
C VAL A 100 0.54 -21.17 -2.47
N PRO A 101 0.99 -19.91 -2.68
CA PRO A 101 2.41 -19.61 -2.64
C PRO A 101 2.94 -19.58 -1.21
N ASN A 102 4.23 -19.91 -1.06
CA ASN A 102 4.95 -19.67 0.19
C ASN A 102 5.33 -18.19 0.31
N PHE A 103 5.76 -17.76 1.51
CA PHE A 103 6.08 -16.36 1.76
C PHE A 103 7.23 -15.84 0.87
N THR A 104 8.26 -16.64 0.62
CA THR A 104 9.40 -16.26 -0.24
C THR A 104 8.94 -15.87 -1.63
N TYR A 105 8.10 -16.70 -2.24
CA TYR A 105 7.50 -16.40 -3.54
C TYR A 105 6.64 -15.14 -3.50
N ILE A 106 5.83 -14.97 -2.45
CA ILE A 106 4.99 -13.77 -2.31
C ILE A 106 5.86 -12.51 -2.27
N CYS A 107 6.99 -12.54 -1.55
CA CYS A 107 7.91 -11.40 -1.48
C CYS A 107 8.54 -11.06 -2.84
N GLU A 108 8.97 -12.07 -3.61
CA GLU A 108 9.48 -11.89 -4.99
C GLU A 108 8.40 -11.30 -5.92
N VAL A 109 7.17 -11.78 -5.80
CA VAL A 109 6.05 -11.27 -6.60
C VAL A 109 5.72 -9.82 -6.25
N VAL A 110 5.73 -9.47 -4.97
CA VAL A 110 5.48 -8.09 -4.52
C VAL A 110 6.54 -7.14 -5.08
N GLU A 111 7.82 -7.51 -5.03
CA GLU A 111 8.91 -6.74 -5.64
C GLU A 111 8.69 -6.54 -7.14
N THR A 112 8.37 -7.63 -7.87
CA THR A 112 8.03 -7.57 -9.30
C THR A 112 6.84 -6.65 -9.57
N CYS A 113 5.82 -6.65 -8.70
CA CYS A 113 4.67 -5.76 -8.85
C CYS A 113 5.10 -4.29 -8.72
N HIS A 114 5.93 -3.95 -7.73
CA HIS A 114 6.45 -2.59 -7.59
C HIS A 114 7.17 -2.12 -8.85
N GLU A 115 8.05 -2.94 -9.43
CA GLU A 115 8.77 -2.61 -10.66
C GLU A 115 7.82 -2.36 -11.84
N VAL A 116 6.82 -3.24 -12.03
CA VAL A 116 5.85 -3.10 -13.12
C VAL A 116 5.07 -1.79 -12.99
N PHE A 117 4.51 -1.49 -11.81
CA PHE A 117 3.72 -0.28 -11.60
C PHE A 117 4.56 1.01 -11.68
N GLN A 118 5.85 0.96 -11.36
CA GLN A 118 6.78 2.09 -11.58
C GLN A 118 7.01 2.39 -13.07
N SER A 119 6.78 1.42 -13.94
CA SER A 119 6.96 1.56 -15.40
C SER A 119 5.66 1.88 -16.16
N GLU A 120 4.53 1.98 -15.46
CA GLU A 120 3.22 2.25 -16.06
C GLU A 120 3.07 3.70 -16.55
N GLN A 121 1.97 3.95 -17.29
CA GLN A 121 1.60 5.29 -17.73
C GLN A 121 1.39 6.23 -16.53
N GLU A 122 1.63 7.53 -16.74
CA GLU A 122 1.67 8.56 -15.70
C GLU A 122 0.49 8.49 -14.71
N ASP A 123 -0.75 8.40 -15.19
CA ASP A 123 -1.92 8.38 -14.30
C ASP A 123 -1.91 7.16 -13.37
N ILE A 124 -1.61 5.98 -13.90
CA ILE A 124 -1.51 4.75 -13.12
C ILE A 124 -0.37 4.88 -12.11
N PHE A 125 0.79 5.34 -12.56
CA PHE A 125 1.95 5.56 -11.71
C PHE A 125 1.66 6.52 -10.55
N VAL A 126 0.97 7.64 -10.81
CA VAL A 126 0.64 8.65 -9.79
C VAL A 126 -0.29 8.08 -8.73
N PHE A 127 -1.41 7.44 -9.10
CA PHE A 127 -2.34 6.88 -8.12
C PHE A 127 -1.74 5.70 -7.36
N TYR A 128 -0.93 4.89 -8.03
CA TYR A 128 -0.19 3.81 -7.41
C TYR A 128 0.77 4.34 -6.33
N SER A 129 1.59 5.33 -6.71
CA SER A 129 2.59 5.94 -5.84
C SER A 129 1.95 6.70 -4.68
N LEU A 130 0.76 7.27 -4.86
CA LEU A 130 -0.05 7.82 -3.78
C LEU A 130 -0.37 6.74 -2.73
N GLY A 131 -0.80 5.56 -3.16
CA GLY A 131 -1.06 4.42 -2.28
C GLY A 131 0.19 4.00 -1.51
N VAL A 132 1.31 3.85 -2.21
CA VAL A 132 2.62 3.53 -1.59
C VAL A 132 3.00 4.55 -0.54
N CYS A 133 2.94 5.84 -0.85
CA CYS A 133 3.30 6.90 0.09
C CYS A 133 2.36 6.96 1.29
N VAL A 134 1.05 6.78 1.10
CA VAL A 134 0.08 6.75 2.20
C VAL A 134 0.36 5.58 3.15
N GLU A 135 0.67 4.39 2.63
CA GLU A 135 0.99 3.23 3.47
C GLU A 135 2.33 3.41 4.21
N ASN A 136 3.35 3.96 3.54
CA ASN A 136 4.62 4.31 4.18
C ASN A 136 4.42 5.33 5.33
N LEU A 137 3.54 6.31 5.14
CA LEU A 137 3.19 7.27 6.20
C LEU A 137 2.48 6.61 7.38
N ASP A 138 1.52 5.71 7.12
CA ASP A 138 0.81 4.95 8.17
C ASP A 138 1.82 4.13 9.01
N HIS A 139 2.72 3.42 8.33
CA HIS A 139 3.77 2.64 8.99
C HIS A 139 4.72 3.51 9.80
N ALA A 140 5.25 4.59 9.22
CA ALA A 140 6.15 5.49 9.91
C ALA A 140 5.49 6.08 11.17
N LEU A 141 4.22 6.44 11.06
CA LEU A 141 3.45 6.99 12.17
C LEU A 141 3.20 5.98 13.29
N ARG A 142 2.85 4.73 12.94
CA ARG A 142 2.57 3.66 13.91
C ARG A 142 3.83 3.14 14.61
N LEU A 143 4.95 3.10 13.89
CA LEU A 143 6.22 2.58 14.40
C LEU A 143 7.15 3.66 14.95
N GLY A 144 6.81 4.94 14.77
CA GLY A 144 7.63 6.08 15.22
C GLY A 144 8.89 6.27 14.38
N GLU A 145 8.85 5.91 13.10
CA GLU A 145 9.96 6.03 12.16
C GLU A 145 9.99 7.39 11.46
N SER A 146 11.12 7.73 10.85
CA SER A 146 11.28 8.99 10.12
C SER A 146 10.50 9.00 8.80
N SER A 147 9.62 9.99 8.63
CA SER A 147 8.79 10.18 7.44
C SER A 147 9.30 11.27 6.47
N LEU A 148 10.46 11.87 6.74
CA LEU A 148 10.97 13.02 5.97
C LEU A 148 11.17 12.72 4.48
N HIS A 149 11.63 11.51 4.15
CA HIS A 149 11.83 11.10 2.75
C HIS A 149 10.48 10.95 2.03
N ILE A 150 9.48 10.38 2.71
CA ILE A 150 8.12 10.19 2.20
C ILE A 150 7.46 11.55 1.92
N PHE A 151 7.73 12.57 2.74
CA PHE A 151 7.17 13.91 2.53
C PHE A 151 7.61 14.55 1.22
N LYS A 152 8.84 14.29 0.78
CA LYS A 152 9.34 14.81 -0.49
C LYS A 152 8.61 14.16 -1.68
N GLU A 153 8.46 12.84 -1.65
CA GLU A 153 7.75 12.09 -2.68
C GLU A 153 6.27 12.44 -2.71
N MET A 154 5.62 12.51 -1.55
CA MET A 154 4.23 12.91 -1.41
C MET A 154 4.00 14.33 -1.94
N GLN A 155 4.89 15.30 -1.68
CA GLN A 155 4.73 16.66 -2.20
C GLN A 155 4.67 16.68 -3.74
N TRP A 156 5.54 15.91 -4.40
CA TRP A 156 5.51 15.79 -5.86
C TRP A 156 4.18 15.19 -6.36
N LEU A 157 3.68 14.15 -5.68
CA LEU A 157 2.39 13.53 -6.01
C LEU A 157 1.22 14.52 -5.85
N ILE A 158 1.21 15.31 -4.78
CA ILE A 158 0.19 16.33 -4.53
C ILE A 158 0.20 17.37 -5.65
N ASP A 159 1.38 17.81 -6.10
CA ASP A 159 1.52 18.77 -7.19
C ASP A 159 0.99 18.20 -8.52
N CYS A 160 1.26 16.91 -8.82
CA CYS A 160 0.71 16.20 -9.99
C CYS A 160 -0.81 16.05 -9.91
N LEU A 161 -1.34 15.63 -8.76
CA LEU A 161 -2.77 15.44 -8.54
C LEU A 161 -3.54 16.76 -8.64
N GLN A 162 -2.96 17.87 -8.19
CA GLN A 162 -3.56 19.20 -8.33
C GLN A 162 -3.83 19.55 -9.81
N GLN A 163 -2.92 19.21 -10.71
CA GLN A 163 -3.10 19.44 -12.16
C GLN A 163 -4.23 18.58 -12.75
N LYS A 164 -4.58 17.48 -12.06
CA LYS A 164 -5.68 16.57 -12.40
C LYS A 164 -6.98 16.90 -11.65
N GLY A 165 -7.08 18.07 -11.03
CA GLY A 165 -8.30 18.55 -10.36
C GLY A 165 -8.37 18.27 -8.85
N TRP A 166 -7.42 17.53 -8.28
CA TRP A 166 -7.40 17.14 -6.86
C TRP A 166 -6.82 18.23 -5.94
N SER A 167 -7.11 19.50 -6.25
CA SER A 167 -6.58 20.66 -5.52
C SER A 167 -6.99 20.72 -4.04
N ALA A 168 -8.09 20.06 -3.67
CA ALA A 168 -8.58 19.96 -2.29
C ALA A 168 -7.61 19.21 -1.35
N LEU A 169 -6.69 18.38 -1.86
CA LEU A 169 -5.69 17.68 -1.04
C LEU A 169 -4.64 18.60 -0.43
N ASN A 170 -4.40 19.78 -1.00
CA ASN A 170 -3.33 20.67 -0.57
C ASN A 170 -3.42 21.03 0.91
N LYS A 171 -4.62 21.40 1.38
CA LYS A 171 -4.79 21.85 2.76
C LYS A 171 -4.59 20.71 3.77
N PRO A 172 -5.24 19.54 3.64
CA PRO A 172 -4.96 18.39 4.50
C PRO A 172 -3.49 17.94 4.45
N TRP A 173 -2.84 18.01 3.28
CA TRP A 173 -1.42 17.70 3.15
C TRP A 173 -0.52 18.67 3.94
N GLN A 174 -0.74 19.98 3.87
CA GLN A 174 0.05 20.93 4.66
C GLN A 174 -0.17 20.73 6.17
N LEU A 175 -1.39 20.39 6.59
CA LEU A 175 -1.68 20.08 7.99
C LEU A 175 -0.89 18.85 8.46
N LEU A 176 -0.93 17.76 7.68
CA LEU A 176 -0.20 16.53 7.99
C LEU A 176 1.31 16.75 8.12
N LYS A 177 1.92 17.57 7.26
CA LYS A 177 3.35 17.91 7.36
C LYS A 177 3.68 18.73 8.60
N THR A 178 2.78 19.63 9.00
CA THR A 178 3.01 20.55 10.12
C THR A 178 2.85 19.83 11.46
N ASP A 179 1.88 18.93 11.54
CA ASP A 179 1.53 18.19 12.75
C ASP A 179 1.34 16.71 12.39
N PHE A 180 2.44 15.98 12.22
CA PHE A 180 2.42 14.58 11.80
C PHE A 180 1.96 13.67 12.95
N ASN A 181 0.65 13.38 12.97
CA ASN A 181 0.00 12.56 13.99
C ASN A 181 -1.17 11.76 13.41
N GLN A 182 -1.80 10.90 14.22
CA GLN A 182 -2.92 10.05 13.79
C GLN A 182 -4.13 10.86 13.31
N ALA A 183 -4.47 11.97 13.97
CA ALA A 183 -5.63 12.77 13.60
C ALA A 183 -5.44 13.47 12.24
N SER A 184 -4.29 14.09 12.02
CA SER A 184 -4.00 14.74 10.73
C SER A 184 -3.84 13.73 9.59
N PHE A 185 -3.30 12.54 9.88
CA PHE A 185 -3.19 11.46 8.91
C PHE A 185 -4.57 10.92 8.50
N HIS A 186 -5.45 10.68 9.46
CA HIS A 186 -6.83 10.27 9.19
C HIS A 186 -7.57 11.31 8.34
N GLN A 187 -7.44 12.59 8.68
CA GLN A 187 -8.05 13.67 7.88
C GLN A 187 -7.53 13.70 6.44
N PHE A 188 -6.24 13.43 6.23
CA PHE A 188 -5.65 13.33 4.90
C PHE A 188 -6.23 12.16 4.11
N CYS A 189 -6.32 10.98 4.73
CA CYS A 189 -6.94 9.79 4.14
C CYS A 189 -8.43 9.99 3.81
N ASP A 190 -9.20 10.63 4.70
CA ASP A 190 -10.61 10.92 4.47
C ASP A 190 -10.80 11.84 3.25
N GLN A 191 -9.93 12.83 3.07
CA GLN A 191 -9.98 13.71 1.90
C GLN A 191 -9.65 12.96 0.61
N ILE A 192 -8.69 12.03 0.62
CA ILE A 192 -8.39 11.16 -0.52
C ILE A 192 -9.62 10.33 -0.87
N GLN A 193 -10.24 9.67 0.11
CA GLN A 193 -11.42 8.84 -0.11
C GLN A 193 -12.59 9.65 -0.67
N TYR A 194 -12.86 10.82 -0.10
CA TYR A 194 -13.88 11.73 -0.62
C TYR A 194 -13.66 12.10 -2.09
N LEU A 195 -12.41 12.30 -2.51
CA LEU A 195 -12.08 12.65 -3.90
C LEU A 195 -12.21 11.46 -4.87
N PHE A 196 -12.16 10.22 -4.38
CA PHE A 196 -12.53 9.06 -5.19
C PHE A 196 -14.06 8.91 -5.34
N GLU A 197 -14.84 9.33 -4.33
CA GLU A 197 -16.29 9.17 -4.31
C GLU A 197 -17.04 10.28 -5.05
N VAL A 198 -16.52 11.50 -5.05
CA VAL A 198 -17.09 12.62 -5.80
C VAL A 198 -16.55 12.56 -7.21
N ASP A 199 -17.41 12.39 -8.21
CA ASP A 199 -17.04 12.51 -9.62
C ASP A 199 -16.46 13.91 -9.88
N VAL A 200 -15.12 14.04 -9.85
CA VAL A 200 -14.36 15.25 -10.19
C VAL A 200 -14.11 15.32 -11.69
#